data_AF-A0A2B7X1Z8-F1
#
_entry.id   AF-A0A2B7X1Z8-F1
#
_cell.length_a   1.000
_cell.length_b   1.000
_cell.length_c   1.000
_cell.angle_alpha   90.00
_cell.angle_beta   90.00
_cell.angle_gamma   90.00
#
_symmetry.space_group_name_H-M   'P 1'
#
loop_
_entity.id
_entity.type
_entity.pdbx_description
1 polymer ?
#
loop_
_entity_poly.entity_id
_entity_poly.type
_entity_poly.pdbx_seq_one_letter_code
_entity_poly.pdbx_strand_id
1 'polypeptide(L)'
;MPLDTPLKAWALPRLSALLAGLDEASLTQLLEYTVSLDADGGAEHLRNILGDSARALEFIVGFGERWRRSGGGGGGGGEMEGTREVAGGSERQRQRQRQEGRKPPAAAG
;
A
#
# COMPACT_ATOMS: atom_id res chain seq x y z
N MET A 1 -4.73 -18.36 6.05
CA MET A 1 -4.10 -18.07 4.74
C MET A 1 -2.66 -18.53 4.82
N PRO A 2 -2.13 -19.30 3.85
CA PRO A 2 -0.71 -19.59 3.81
C PRO A 2 0.07 -18.28 3.64
N LEU A 3 1.23 -18.18 4.30
CA LEU A 3 2.13 -17.03 4.15
C LEU A 3 2.58 -16.94 2.69
N ASP A 4 2.42 -15.77 2.08
CA ASP A 4 2.85 -15.54 0.71
C ASP A 4 4.33 -15.84 0.51
N THR A 5 4.66 -16.66 -0.48
CA THR A 5 6.05 -17.00 -0.84
C THR A 5 6.97 -15.77 -1.01
N PRO A 6 6.56 -14.68 -1.70
CA PRO A 6 7.39 -13.47 -1.79
C PRO A 6 7.56 -12.72 -0.46
N LEU A 7 6.55 -12.73 0.41
CA LEU A 7 6.61 -12.12 1.73
C LEU A 7 7.56 -12.91 2.64
N LYS A 8 7.45 -14.25 2.61
CA LYS A 8 8.32 -15.17 3.35
C LYS A 8 9.79 -15.00 2.99
N ALA A 9 10.11 -14.99 1.70
CA ALA A 9 11.48 -14.84 1.19
C ALA A 9 12.12 -13.49 1.58
N TRP A 10 11.31 -12.44 1.73
CA TRP A 10 11.78 -11.14 2.20
C TRP A 10 11.92 -11.07 3.73
N ALA A 11 10.97 -11.67 4.46
CA ALA A 11 10.87 -11.56 5.90
C ALA A 11 11.90 -12.43 6.64
N LEU A 12 12.09 -13.69 6.22
CA LEU A 12 12.99 -14.65 6.86
C LEU A 12 14.43 -14.15 7.08
N PRO A 13 15.17 -13.71 6.04
CA PRO A 13 16.57 -13.29 6.25
C PRO A 13 16.69 -12.06 7.15
N ARG A 14 15.69 -11.17 7.14
CA ARG A 14 15.67 -9.97 7.98
C ARG A 14 15.35 -10.31 9.43
N LEU A 15 14.38 -11.21 9.63
CA LEU A 15 13.99 -11.66 10.96
C LEU A 15 15.11 -12.51 11.60
N SER A 16 15.79 -13.36 10.82
CA SER A 16 16.98 -14.10 11.26
C SER A 16 18.13 -13.17 11.66
N ALA A 17 18.34 -12.07 10.94
CA ALA A 17 19.35 -11.07 11.32
C ALA A 17 19.02 -10.33 12.63
N LEU A 18 17.73 -10.22 13.00
CA LEU A 18 17.29 -9.65 14.27
C LEU A 18 17.34 -10.69 15.40
N LEU A 19 16.90 -11.91 15.12
CA LEU A 19 16.79 -13.03 16.04
C LEU A 19 17.87 -14.08 15.71
N ALA A 20 19.14 -13.69 15.85
CA ALA A 20 20.33 -14.46 15.45
C ALA A 20 20.52 -15.83 16.13
N GLY A 21 19.50 -16.34 16.84
CA GLY A 21 19.49 -17.65 17.51
C GLY A 21 18.25 -18.51 17.22
N LEU A 22 17.35 -18.11 16.32
CA LEU A 22 16.19 -18.92 15.93
C LEU A 22 16.38 -19.62 14.59
N ASP A 23 15.83 -20.83 14.48
CA ASP A 23 15.78 -21.63 13.26
C ASP A 23 14.72 -21.09 12.28
N GLU A 24 14.93 -21.33 10.98
CA GLU A 24 14.04 -20.87 9.91
C GLU A 24 12.61 -21.42 10.04
N ALA A 25 12.45 -22.65 10.57
CA ALA A 25 11.15 -23.23 10.83
C ALA A 25 10.36 -22.44 11.89
N SER A 26 11.02 -22.04 12.98
CA SER A 26 10.41 -21.23 14.04
C SER A 26 10.07 -19.82 13.57
N LEU A 27 10.96 -19.22 12.76
CA LEU A 27 10.73 -17.91 12.15
C LEU A 27 9.53 -17.95 11.18
N THR A 28 9.39 -19.04 10.42
CA THR A 28 8.23 -19.25 9.53
C THR A 28 6.94 -19.32 10.33
N GLN A 29 6.88 -20.16 11.38
CA GLN A 29 5.68 -20.27 12.21
C GLN A 29 5.28 -18.95 12.85
N LEU A 30 6.26 -18.16 13.31
CA LEU A 30 6.01 -16.84 13.88
C LEU A 30 5.38 -15.89 12.85
N LEU A 31 5.89 -15.88 11.61
CA LEU A 31 5.32 -15.09 10.53
C LEU A 31 3.92 -15.58 10.14
N GLU A 32 3.70 -16.90 10.06
CA GLU A 32 2.40 -17.51 9.79
C GLU A 32 1.36 -17.14 10.85
N TYR A 33 1.75 -17.15 12.13
CA TYR A 33 0.90 -16.69 13.21
C TYR A 33 0.62 -15.18 13.10
N THR A 34 1.64 -14.38 12.79
CA THR A 34 1.51 -12.93 12.63
C THR A 34 0.50 -12.58 11.53
N VAL A 35 0.54 -13.26 10.38
CA VAL A 35 -0.43 -13.02 9.29
C VAL A 35 -1.81 -13.64 9.52
N SER A 36 -1.96 -14.46 10.57
CA SER A 36 -3.26 -14.95 11.02
C SER A 36 -4.00 -13.93 11.91
N LEU A 37 -3.28 -12.96 12.45
CA LEU A 37 -3.82 -11.83 13.21
C LEU A 37 -4.27 -10.71 12.26
N ASP A 38 -4.84 -9.64 12.81
CA ASP A 38 -5.08 -8.36 12.11
C ASP A 38 -3.80 -7.50 12.02
N ALA A 39 -3.81 -6.48 11.16
CA ALA A 39 -2.69 -5.56 10.93
C ALA A 39 -2.07 -5.01 12.23
N ASP A 40 -2.93 -4.56 13.14
CA ASP A 40 -2.54 -4.03 14.45
C ASP A 40 -1.99 -5.14 15.37
N GLY A 41 -2.69 -6.27 15.46
CA GLY A 41 -2.30 -7.40 16.31
C GLY A 41 -0.98 -8.05 15.89
N GLY A 42 -0.73 -8.15 14.58
CA GLY A 42 0.54 -8.64 14.04
C GLY A 42 1.71 -7.70 14.35
N ALA A 43 1.50 -6.38 14.25
CA ALA A 43 2.52 -5.40 14.58
C ALA A 43 2.88 -5.42 16.08
N GLU A 44 1.87 -5.47 16.95
CA GLU A 44 2.05 -5.62 18.40
C GLU A 44 2.77 -6.93 18.75
N HIS A 45 2.39 -8.05 18.13
CA HIS A 45 3.03 -9.34 18.36
C HIS A 45 4.52 -9.31 17.98
N LEU A 46 4.85 -8.80 16.79
CA LEU A 46 6.24 -8.65 16.35
C LEU A 46 7.03 -7.70 17.26
N ARG A 47 6.42 -6.60 17.71
CA ARG A 47 7.04 -5.65 18.65
C ARG A 47 7.34 -6.31 19.99
N ASN A 48 6.44 -7.15 20.51
CA ASN A 48 6.67 -7.86 21.77
C ASN A 48 7.82 -8.88 21.69
N ILE A 49 8.09 -9.42 20.50
CA ILE A 49 9.17 -10.39 20.30
C ILE A 49 10.50 -9.71 19.96
N LEU A 50 10.48 -8.71 19.09
CA LEU A 50 11.67 -8.02 18.60
C LEU A 50 12.08 -6.82 19.46
N GLY A 51 11.15 -6.31 20.28
CA GLY A 51 11.28 -5.10 21.07
C GLY A 51 11.11 -3.81 20.26
N ASP A 52 11.51 -2.71 20.90
CA ASP A 52 11.36 -1.32 20.39
C ASP A 52 12.61 -0.80 19.67
N SER A 53 13.53 -1.69 19.30
CA SER A 53 14.75 -1.30 18.61
C SER A 53 14.40 -0.70 17.24
N ALA A 54 15.13 0.34 16.80
CA ALA A 54 14.88 0.99 15.50
C ALA A 54 14.80 -0.02 14.33
N ARG A 55 15.72 -1.01 14.31
CA ARG A 55 15.72 -2.08 13.31
C ARG A 55 14.48 -2.98 13.36
N ALA A 56 13.92 -3.21 14.55
CA ALA A 56 12.70 -3.99 14.74
C ALA A 56 11.49 -3.22 14.22
N LEU A 57 11.37 -1.93 14.56
CA LEU A 57 10.29 -1.07 14.09
C LEU A 57 10.30 -0.93 12.56
N GLU A 58 11.47 -0.76 11.95
CA GLU A 58 11.60 -0.74 10.48
C GLU A 58 11.13 -2.05 9.82
N PHE A 59 11.44 -3.18 10.44
CA PHE A 59 10.96 -4.48 9.97
C PHE A 59 9.45 -4.58 10.06
N ILE A 60 8.87 -4.22 11.21
CA ILE A 60 7.42 -4.28 11.47
C ILE A 60 6.64 -3.45 10.46
N VAL A 61 7.04 -2.20 10.24
CA VAL A 61 6.41 -1.30 9.27
C VAL A 61 6.52 -1.88 7.85
N GLY A 62 7.72 -2.29 7.43
CA GLY A 62 7.95 -2.84 6.09
C GLY A 62 7.20 -4.17 5.85
N PHE A 63 7.03 -4.98 6.90
CA PHE A 63 6.27 -6.22 6.83
C PHE A 63 4.77 -5.95 6.64
N GLY A 64 4.20 -5.06 7.45
CA GLY A 64 2.78 -4.70 7.37
C GLY A 64 2.37 -4.11 6.01
N GLU A 65 3.24 -3.29 5.39
CA GLU A 65 2.97 -2.76 4.05
C GLU A 65 2.94 -3.83 2.95
N ARG A 66 3.88 -4.79 3.02
CA ARG A 66 3.94 -5.88 2.04
C ARG A 66 2.80 -6.86 2.23
N TRP A 67 2.49 -7.19 3.48
CA TRP A 67 1.40 -8.08 3.82
C TRP A 67 0.04 -7.52 3.38
N ARG A 68 -0.23 -6.22 3.58
CA ARG A 68 -1.42 -5.54 3.04
C ARG A 68 -1.49 -5.61 1.52
N ARG A 69 -0.36 -5.43 0.82
CA ARG A 69 -0.29 -5.56 -0.65
C ARG A 69 -0.50 -6.97 -1.16
N SER A 70 -0.19 -7.97 -0.34
CA SER A 70 -0.27 -9.39 -0.74
C SER A 70 -1.70 -9.98 -0.62
N GLY A 71 -2.67 -9.18 -0.17
CA GLY A 71 -4.07 -9.59 -0.09
C GLY A 71 -4.51 -10.15 1.27
N GLY A 72 -3.67 -10.03 2.30
CA GLY A 72 -3.93 -10.55 3.65
C GLY A 72 -4.53 -9.54 4.63
N GLY A 73 -4.68 -8.26 4.27
CA GLY A 73 -5.27 -7.23 5.11
C GLY A 73 -6.25 -6.38 4.32
N GLY A 74 -7.55 -6.58 4.55
CA GLY A 74 -8.59 -5.74 3.97
C GLY A 74 -8.43 -4.29 4.43
N GLY A 75 -8.30 -3.37 3.49
CA GLY A 75 -8.57 -1.94 3.69
C GLY A 75 -7.37 -1.02 3.89
N GLY A 76 -7.07 -0.25 2.84
CA GLY A 76 -6.77 1.20 2.95
C GLY A 76 -5.53 1.63 3.71
N GLY A 77 -4.43 1.84 3.00
CA GLY A 77 -3.26 2.52 3.55
C GLY A 77 -2.32 2.96 2.44
N GLY A 78 -2.82 3.75 1.51
CA GLY A 78 -2.09 4.21 0.34
C GLY A 78 -2.69 5.47 -0.28
N GLU A 79 -3.17 6.41 0.54
CA GLU A 79 -3.41 7.79 0.13
C GLU A 79 -2.72 8.71 1.15
N MET A 80 -1.39 8.72 1.11
CA MET A 80 -0.69 9.99 1.25
C MET A 80 -0.52 10.53 -0.17
N GLU A 81 -1.66 10.93 -0.77
CA GLU A 81 -1.64 11.86 -1.88
C GLU A 81 -1.16 13.19 -1.30
N GLY A 82 0.06 13.56 -1.68
CA GLY A 82 0.69 14.79 -1.27
C GLY A 82 -0.20 15.99 -1.64
N THR A 83 -0.69 16.66 -0.61
CA THR A 83 -1.24 18.01 -0.71
C THR A 83 -0.13 18.99 -1.10
N ARG A 84 0.04 19.24 -2.40
CA ARG A 84 0.65 20.48 -2.95
C ARG A 84 0.03 20.75 -4.33
N GLU A 85 -0.98 21.62 -4.42
CA GLU A 85 -0.86 23.07 -4.62
C GLU A 85 -1.26 23.47 -6.05
N VAL A 86 -2.42 24.13 -6.12
CA VAL A 86 -2.83 25.24 -7.01
C VAL A 86 -2.29 25.28 -8.45
N ALA A 87 -3.20 25.05 -9.41
CA ALA A 87 -3.14 25.77 -10.69
C ALA A 87 -4.55 25.96 -11.26
N GLY A 88 -5.05 27.20 -11.11
CA GLY A 88 -6.23 27.68 -11.79
C GLY A 88 -6.11 27.55 -13.32
N GLY A 89 -7.26 27.34 -13.97
CA GLY A 89 -7.33 27.20 -15.41
C GLY A 89 -8.75 27.18 -15.96
N SER A 90 -9.67 27.92 -15.35
CA SER A 90 -10.90 28.38 -16.01
C SER A 90 -10.52 29.24 -17.22
N GLU A 91 -10.55 28.73 -18.45
CA GLU A 91 -10.64 29.61 -19.63
C GLU A 91 -11.00 28.89 -20.95
N ARG A 92 -10.69 27.60 -21.14
CA ARG A 92 -10.70 27.04 -22.51
C ARG A 92 -12.06 26.54 -23.03
N GLN A 93 -13.09 26.43 -22.21
CA GLN A 93 -14.36 25.82 -22.65
C GLN A 93 -15.36 26.80 -23.27
N ARG A 94 -15.16 28.12 -23.13
CA ARG A 94 -16.06 29.14 -23.70
C ARG A 94 -15.91 29.33 -25.22
N GLN A 95 -14.89 28.76 -25.86
CA GLN A 95 -14.56 29.05 -27.26
C GLN A 95 -15.25 28.14 -28.28
N ARG A 96 -15.90 27.04 -27.86
CA ARG A 96 -16.51 26.07 -28.79
C ARG A 96 -17.94 26.42 -29.21
N GLN A 97 -18.66 27.23 -28.44
CA GLN A 97 -20.10 27.47 -28.67
C GLN A 97 -20.42 28.62 -29.65
N ARG A 98 -19.40 29.33 -30.17
CA ARG A 98 -19.60 30.35 -31.22
C ARG A 98 -19.75 29.76 -32.64
N GLN A 99 -19.58 28.45 -32.81
CA GLN A 99 -19.62 27.80 -34.13
C GLN A 99 -21.01 27.27 -34.56
N GLU A 100 -22.08 27.51 -33.80
CA GLU A 100 -23.46 27.14 -34.19
C GLU A 100 -24.22 28.23 -34.96
N GLY A 101 -23.50 29.19 -35.54
CA GLY A 101 -24.09 30.39 -36.16
C GLY A 101 -23.94 30.53 -37.66
N ARG A 102 -23.82 29.47 -38.47
CA ARG A 102 -23.86 29.57 -39.95
C ARG A 102 -24.43 28.32 -40.62
N LYS A 103 -25.76 28.30 -40.80
CA LYS A 103 -26.41 27.49 -41.84
C LYS A 103 -26.90 28.46 -42.94
N PRO A 104 -26.51 28.30 -44.22
CA PRO A 104 -27.02 29.13 -45.31
C PRO A 104 -28.47 28.70 -45.68
N PRO A 105 -29.31 29.62 -46.20
CA PRO A 105 -30.65 29.28 -46.67
C PRO A 105 -30.59 28.64 -48.05
N ALA A 106 -31.24 27.50 -48.23
CA ALA A 106 -31.45 26.87 -49.52
C ALA A 106 -32.93 27.03 -49.94
N ALA A 107 -33.10 27.77 -51.05
CA ALA A 107 -34.15 27.76 -52.07
C ALA A 107 -35.52 27.10 -51.78
N ALA A 108 -36.58 27.89 -51.98
CA ALA A 108 -37.85 27.48 -52.60
C ALA A 108 -38.10 28.53 -53.70
N GLY A 109 -38.40 28.19 -54.96
CA GLY A 109 -39.40 27.23 -55.40
C GLY A 109 -40.62 28.03 -55.80
#